data_AF-A0A1F6MQC1-F1
#
_entry.id   AF-A0A1F6MQC1-F1
#
_cell.length_a   1.000
_cell.length_b   1.000
_cell.length_c   1.000
_cell.angle_alpha   90.00
_cell.angle_beta   90.00
_cell.angle_gamma   90.00
#
_symmetry.space_group_name_H-M   'P 1'
#
loop_
_entity.id
_entity.type
_entity.pdbx_description
1 polymer ?
#
loop_
_entity_poly.entity_id
_entity_poly.type
_entity_poly.pdbx_seq_one_letter_code
_entity_poly.pdbx_strand_id
1 'polypeptide(L)'
;MRTPLYRQALRESWELAWKHKLLWIFGFFAAFLGQMGLVELFAKIGLAGTKFAFFPKWLLLPEFFGLRLFPIQSLALPIDGWMWFIWLLVVFAGFGLLLLFVAVVSQGALVHAAAQWVKKGKAPNVDKAWHAGVGHFWRLLFLNLLKKVFLLALAVVLGFATVNVMLGVTVGNVILFVLLFILAVAVGMAVSFLAIYAAGYVVVEEYQFWRALESAWKLFLSHWLVSIEVGLILLFLNFVLGVVVLASFFVLFLPTLLLWMIAISIASGTLYFIAMIIGLFFFLLFVVFLGSVFSVFTTASWTYLFMKMHREGVASRILGWAGVHRV
;
A
#
# COMPACT_ATOMS: atom_id res chain seq x y z
N MET A 1 -28.88 -20.76 -7.03
CA MET A 1 -27.63 -21.20 -6.38
C MET A 1 -26.63 -20.04 -6.43
N ARG A 2 -26.39 -19.34 -5.31
CA ARG A 2 -25.51 -18.15 -5.26
C ARG A 2 -24.06 -18.64 -5.13
N THR A 3 -23.26 -18.51 -6.19
CA THR A 3 -21.84 -18.87 -6.18
C THR A 3 -21.09 -18.11 -5.07
N PRO A 4 -20.08 -18.72 -4.43
CA PRO A 4 -19.34 -18.08 -3.36
C PRO A 4 -18.44 -16.97 -3.94
N LEU A 5 -18.99 -15.76 -4.09
CA LEU A 5 -18.36 -14.55 -4.65
C LEU A 5 -16.89 -14.39 -4.24
N TYR A 6 -16.60 -14.51 -2.94
CA TYR A 6 -15.27 -14.32 -2.38
C TYR A 6 -14.28 -15.41 -2.81
N ARG A 7 -14.71 -16.68 -2.78
CA ARG A 7 -13.84 -17.79 -3.18
C ARG A 7 -13.46 -17.68 -4.65
N GLN A 8 -14.42 -17.28 -5.49
CA GLN A 8 -14.16 -17.05 -6.91
C GLN A 8 -13.24 -15.85 -7.12
N ALA A 9 -13.49 -14.73 -6.42
CA ALA A 9 -12.63 -13.54 -6.50
C ALA A 9 -11.17 -13.87 -6.16
N LEU A 10 -10.92 -14.57 -5.04
CA LEU A 10 -9.58 -14.95 -4.62
C LEU A 10 -8.94 -15.95 -5.59
N ARG A 11 -9.70 -16.97 -6.05
CA ARG A 11 -9.18 -17.96 -7.00
C ARG A 11 -8.78 -17.33 -8.32
N GLU A 12 -9.67 -16.55 -8.94
CA GLU A 12 -9.42 -15.87 -10.22
C GLU A 12 -8.25 -14.89 -10.10
N SER A 13 -8.16 -14.17 -8.98
CA SER A 13 -7.08 -13.22 -8.74
C SER A 13 -5.74 -13.92 -8.53
N TRP A 14 -5.73 -15.09 -7.88
CA TRP A 14 -4.52 -15.91 -7.73
C TRP A 14 -4.10 -16.52 -9.06
N GLU A 15 -5.05 -17.04 -9.84
CA GLU A 15 -4.76 -17.57 -11.18
C GLU A 15 -4.18 -16.49 -12.10
N LEU A 16 -4.74 -15.27 -12.08
CA LEU A 16 -4.20 -14.12 -12.81
C LEU A 16 -2.78 -13.78 -12.34
N ALA A 17 -2.56 -13.67 -11.03
CA ALA A 17 -1.26 -13.34 -10.46
C ALA A 17 -0.19 -14.39 -10.81
N TRP A 18 -0.52 -15.68 -10.81
CA TRP A 18 0.45 -16.75 -11.03
C TRP A 18 0.70 -17.05 -12.51
N LYS A 19 -0.34 -17.07 -13.34
CA LYS A 19 -0.23 -17.40 -14.78
C LYS A 19 0.43 -16.27 -15.59
N HIS A 20 0.26 -15.01 -15.19
CA HIS A 20 0.73 -13.85 -15.95
C HIS A 20 1.90 -13.14 -15.27
N LYS A 21 3.09 -13.77 -15.32
CA LYS A 21 4.32 -13.30 -14.66
C LYS A 21 4.79 -11.90 -15.07
N LEU A 22 4.43 -11.43 -16.27
CA LEU A 22 4.75 -10.06 -16.70
C LEU A 22 4.04 -9.00 -15.85
N LEU A 23 2.89 -9.32 -15.25
CA LEU A 23 2.19 -8.43 -14.33
C LEU A 23 2.98 -8.21 -13.03
N TRP A 24 3.95 -9.06 -12.71
CA TRP A 24 4.81 -8.89 -11.53
C TRP A 24 5.66 -7.62 -11.61
N ILE A 25 6.02 -7.18 -12.82
CA ILE A 25 6.74 -5.90 -12.96
C ILE A 25 5.82 -4.76 -12.51
N PHE A 26 4.56 -4.78 -12.95
CA PHE A 26 3.57 -3.80 -12.49
C PHE A 26 3.24 -3.95 -11.00
N GLY A 27 3.15 -5.17 -10.47
CA GLY A 27 2.96 -5.44 -9.05
C GLY A 27 4.07 -4.84 -8.20
N PHE A 28 5.33 -5.02 -8.60
CA PHE A 28 6.48 -4.43 -7.92
C PHE A 28 6.39 -2.91 -7.85
N PHE A 29 6.15 -2.24 -8.98
CA PHE A 29 6.06 -0.78 -9.00
C PHE A 29 4.81 -0.25 -8.29
N ALA A 30 3.66 -0.90 -8.44
CA ALA A 30 2.42 -0.51 -7.77
C ALA A 30 2.51 -0.66 -6.23
N ALA A 31 3.34 -1.59 -5.73
CA ALA A 31 3.58 -1.75 -4.30
C ALA A 31 4.14 -0.48 -3.62
N PHE A 32 4.95 0.32 -4.34
CA PHE A 32 5.49 1.60 -3.81
C PHE A 32 4.42 2.65 -3.50
N LEU A 33 3.20 2.51 -4.04
CA LEU A 33 2.10 3.43 -3.73
C LEU A 33 1.50 3.21 -2.34
N GLY A 34 1.81 2.11 -1.66
CA GLY A 34 1.13 1.75 -0.41
C GLY A 34 -0.24 1.13 -0.67
N GLN A 35 -0.29 0.13 -1.56
CA GLN A 35 -1.53 -0.61 -1.84
C GLN A 35 -1.87 -1.66 -0.77
N MET A 36 -1.03 -1.83 0.26
CA MET A 36 -1.30 -2.67 1.44
C MET A 36 -2.32 -2.01 2.39
N GLY A 37 -3.44 -1.50 1.88
CA GLY A 37 -4.36 -0.54 2.51
C GLY A 37 -4.50 -0.62 4.04
N LEU A 38 -5.00 -1.74 4.58
CA LEU A 38 -5.23 -1.90 6.01
C LEU A 38 -3.94 -2.23 6.79
N VAL A 39 -3.04 -3.03 6.22
CA VAL A 39 -1.76 -3.39 6.86
C VAL A 39 -0.88 -2.17 7.01
N GLU A 40 -0.86 -1.29 6.02
CA GLU A 40 -0.15 -0.01 6.07
C GLU A 40 -0.72 0.87 7.19
N LEU A 41 -2.05 0.94 7.32
CA LEU A 41 -2.71 1.68 8.40
C LEU A 41 -2.34 1.11 9.77
N PHE A 42 -2.47 -0.21 9.98
CA PHE A 42 -2.12 -0.87 11.25
C PHE A 42 -0.62 -0.84 11.56
N ALA A 43 0.25 -1.04 10.57
CA ALA A 43 1.70 -0.96 10.73
C ALA A 43 2.11 0.47 11.11
N LYS A 44 1.56 1.49 10.45
CA LYS A 44 1.84 2.90 10.79
C LYS A 44 1.31 3.27 12.17
N ILE A 45 0.14 2.78 12.54
CA ILE A 45 -0.44 2.94 13.88
C ILE A 45 0.40 2.25 14.97
N GLY A 46 0.81 0.99 14.74
CA GLY A 46 1.63 0.23 15.69
C GLY A 46 3.03 0.83 15.85
N LEU A 47 3.62 1.33 14.77
CA LEU A 47 4.87 2.10 14.79
C LEU A 47 4.68 3.45 15.51
N ALA A 48 3.53 4.11 15.36
CA ALA A 48 3.20 5.33 16.09
C ALA A 48 3.18 5.09 17.61
N GLY A 49 2.73 3.92 18.06
CA GLY A 49 2.66 3.54 19.48
C GLY A 49 3.99 3.09 20.09
N THR A 50 4.95 2.60 19.31
CA THR A 50 6.16 1.95 19.87
C THR A 50 7.30 2.91 20.17
N LYS A 51 7.49 4.01 19.43
CA LYS A 51 8.35 5.18 19.80
C LYS A 51 8.03 6.37 18.89
N PHE A 52 7.39 7.45 19.35
CA PHE A 52 7.34 8.80 18.73
C PHE A 52 7.43 8.90 17.17
N ALA A 53 6.86 7.97 16.40
CA ALA A 53 7.21 7.83 14.98
C ALA A 53 6.27 8.59 14.03
N PHE A 54 5.13 9.08 14.52
CA PHE A 54 4.14 9.77 13.70
C PHE A 54 3.69 11.13 14.20
N PHE A 55 4.11 11.55 15.40
CA PHE A 55 4.28 12.98 15.55
C PHE A 55 5.49 13.33 14.73
N PRO A 56 5.32 14.09 13.64
CA PRO A 56 6.46 14.49 12.88
C PRO A 56 7.34 15.28 13.91
N LYS A 57 8.56 14.84 14.28
CA LYS A 57 9.40 15.59 15.25
C LYS A 57 9.62 17.04 14.82
N TRP A 58 9.74 17.25 13.51
CA TRP A 58 9.61 18.52 12.78
C TRP A 58 8.34 19.35 13.14
N LEU A 59 7.16 18.78 13.41
CA LEU A 59 5.94 19.54 13.76
C LEU A 59 5.93 20.05 15.22
N LEU A 60 6.71 19.43 16.11
CA LEU A 60 6.82 19.80 17.54
C LEU A 60 8.00 20.74 17.82
N LEU A 61 8.87 20.96 16.84
CA LEU A 61 9.98 21.90 16.96
C LEU A 61 9.50 23.31 16.56
N PRO A 62 9.64 24.33 17.42
CA PRO A 62 9.48 25.74 17.04
C PRO A 62 10.31 26.13 15.81
N GLU A 63 11.37 25.35 15.53
CA GLU A 63 12.34 25.52 14.44
C GLU A 63 11.79 25.21 13.04
N PHE A 64 10.67 24.49 12.91
CA PHE A 64 10.08 24.13 11.62
C PHE A 64 9.31 25.28 10.98
N PHE A 65 8.48 25.98 11.78
CA PHE A 65 7.85 27.23 11.35
C PHE A 65 8.87 28.39 11.29
N GLY A 66 9.96 28.28 12.04
CA GLY A 66 11.08 29.22 12.02
C GLY A 66 12.15 28.92 10.96
N LEU A 67 11.82 28.48 9.73
CA LEU A 67 12.77 28.39 8.60
C LEU A 67 14.15 27.72 8.88
N ARG A 68 14.29 26.93 9.95
CA ARG A 68 15.51 26.16 10.30
C ARG A 68 15.38 24.69 9.91
N LEU A 69 14.57 24.41 8.89
CA LEU A 69 14.28 23.07 8.35
C LEU A 69 15.51 22.31 7.87
N PHE A 70 16.54 23.06 7.57
CA PHE A 70 17.86 22.59 7.26
C PHE A 70 18.77 23.50 8.04
N PRO A 71 19.80 22.99 8.73
CA PRO A 71 20.84 23.86 9.23
C PRO A 71 21.70 24.26 8.02
N ILE A 72 21.11 24.96 7.04
CA ILE A 72 21.79 25.57 5.89
C ILE A 72 22.91 26.46 6.42
N GLN A 73 22.66 27.10 7.56
CA GLN A 73 23.61 27.92 8.29
C GLN A 73 24.78 27.11 8.89
N SER A 74 24.63 25.80 9.16
CA SER A 74 25.72 24.92 9.60
C SER A 74 26.37 24.13 8.45
N LEU A 75 25.73 24.10 7.27
CA LEU A 75 26.31 23.59 6.04
C LEU A 75 27.23 24.67 5.46
N ALA A 76 28.37 24.86 6.12
CA ALA A 76 29.51 25.60 5.56
C ALA A 76 30.16 24.76 4.44
N LEU A 77 29.37 24.41 3.43
CA LEU A 77 29.86 23.73 2.24
C LEU A 77 30.57 24.76 1.35
N PRO A 78 31.74 24.43 0.80
CA PRO A 78 32.31 25.22 -0.30
C PRO A 78 31.34 25.26 -1.49
N ILE A 79 31.53 26.21 -2.42
CA ILE A 79 30.70 26.35 -3.63
C ILE A 79 30.57 25.02 -4.38
N ASP A 80 31.65 24.25 -4.45
CA ASP A 80 31.66 22.91 -5.05
C ASP A 80 30.73 21.92 -4.32
N GLY A 81 30.67 22.00 -2.99
CA GLY A 81 29.78 21.19 -2.17
C GLY A 81 28.31 21.52 -2.39
N TRP A 82 27.98 22.81 -2.55
CA TRP A 82 26.62 23.24 -2.91
C TRP A 82 26.21 22.78 -4.30
N MET A 83 27.14 22.82 -5.26
CA MET A 83 26.89 22.35 -6.62
C MET A 83 26.60 20.84 -6.65
N TRP A 84 27.41 20.04 -5.94
CA TRP A 84 27.15 18.60 -5.78
C TRP A 84 25.84 18.30 -5.07
N PHE A 85 25.51 19.05 -4.00
CA PHE A 85 24.26 18.88 -3.28
C PHE A 85 23.03 19.15 -4.15
N ILE A 86 23.03 20.26 -4.92
CA ILE A 86 21.95 20.60 -5.85
C ILE A 86 21.85 19.54 -6.94
N TRP A 87 22.98 19.12 -7.54
CA TRP A 87 22.99 18.08 -8.55
C TRP A 87 22.40 16.77 -8.03
N LEU A 88 22.82 16.34 -6.84
CA LEU A 88 22.30 15.15 -6.17
C LEU A 88 20.79 15.27 -5.91
N LEU A 89 20.32 16.44 -5.46
CA LEU A 89 18.91 16.73 -5.23
C LEU A 89 18.11 16.62 -6.54
N VAL A 90 18.61 17.18 -7.64
CA VAL A 90 17.98 17.08 -8.97
C VAL A 90 17.90 15.62 -9.43
N VAL A 91 18.97 14.85 -9.26
CA VAL A 91 19.01 13.42 -9.63
C VAL A 91 18.01 12.62 -8.80
N PHE A 92 17.98 12.80 -7.48
CA PHE A 92 17.01 12.12 -6.61
C PHE A 92 15.56 12.53 -6.89
N ALA A 93 15.32 13.82 -7.14
CA ALA A 93 13.99 14.32 -7.49
C ALA A 93 13.52 13.74 -8.84
N GLY A 94 14.40 13.71 -9.84
CA GLY A 94 14.12 13.11 -11.15
C GLY A 94 13.81 11.62 -11.04
N PHE A 95 14.63 10.87 -10.29
CA PHE A 95 14.39 9.44 -10.05
C PHE A 95 13.10 9.19 -9.26
N GLY A 96 12.82 10.01 -8.24
CA GLY A 96 11.59 9.95 -7.46
C GLY A 96 10.34 10.22 -8.31
N LEU A 97 10.38 11.21 -9.20
CA LEU A 97 9.29 11.50 -10.13
C LEU A 97 9.07 10.36 -11.12
N LEU A 98 10.14 9.77 -11.66
CA LEU A 98 10.08 8.61 -12.55
C LEU A 98 9.45 7.42 -11.82
N LEU A 99 9.93 7.10 -10.61
CA LEU A 99 9.35 6.01 -9.81
C LEU A 99 7.88 6.25 -9.51
N LEU A 100 7.49 7.48 -9.16
CA LEU A 100 6.09 7.85 -8.93
C LEU A 100 5.26 7.63 -10.20
N PHE A 101 5.76 8.06 -11.35
CA PHE A 101 5.10 7.85 -12.64
C PHE A 101 4.89 6.37 -12.93
N VAL A 102 5.95 5.56 -12.88
CA VAL A 102 5.89 4.13 -13.15
C VAL A 102 4.98 3.41 -12.15
N ALA A 103 5.00 3.79 -10.87
CA ALA A 103 4.16 3.21 -9.84
C ALA A 103 2.66 3.45 -10.10
N VAL A 104 2.26 4.69 -10.41
CA VAL A 104 0.87 5.05 -10.72
C VAL A 104 0.38 4.39 -12.01
N VAL A 105 1.20 4.41 -13.06
CA VAL A 105 0.87 3.74 -14.33
C VAL A 105 0.71 2.23 -14.13
N SER A 106 1.58 1.61 -13.33
CA SER A 106 1.51 0.19 -13.02
C SER A 106 0.23 -0.19 -12.26
N GLN A 107 -0.21 0.64 -11.31
CA GLN A 107 -1.52 0.45 -10.68
C GLN A 107 -2.66 0.47 -11.71
N GLY A 108 -2.68 1.46 -12.60
CA GLY A 108 -3.68 1.55 -13.66
C GLY A 108 -3.65 0.35 -14.59
N ALA A 109 -2.46 -0.11 -14.97
CA ALA A 109 -2.25 -1.28 -15.81
C ALA A 109 -2.77 -2.56 -15.14
N LEU A 110 -2.52 -2.75 -13.84
CA LEU A 110 -3.03 -3.89 -13.08
C LEU A 110 -4.56 -3.90 -13.00
N VAL A 111 -5.18 -2.75 -12.71
CA VAL A 111 -6.65 -2.64 -12.68
C VAL A 111 -7.23 -2.95 -14.05
N HIS A 112 -6.63 -2.43 -15.12
CA HIS A 112 -7.08 -2.69 -16.49
C HIS A 112 -6.94 -4.18 -16.87
N ALA A 113 -5.79 -4.78 -16.59
CA ALA A 113 -5.52 -6.19 -16.86
C ALA A 113 -6.47 -7.11 -16.08
N ALA A 114 -6.70 -6.82 -14.80
CA ALA A 114 -7.64 -7.56 -13.96
C ALA A 114 -9.09 -7.42 -14.47
N ALA A 115 -9.52 -6.21 -14.85
CA ALA A 115 -10.86 -6.00 -15.40
C ALA A 115 -11.06 -6.74 -16.74
N GLN A 116 -10.05 -6.80 -17.60
CA GLN A 116 -10.10 -7.58 -18.84
C GLN A 116 -10.18 -9.09 -18.56
N TRP A 117 -9.40 -9.60 -17.60
CA TRP A 117 -9.45 -11.00 -17.19
C TRP A 117 -10.86 -11.38 -16.73
N VAL A 118 -11.45 -10.58 -15.84
CA VAL A 118 -12.80 -10.83 -15.30
C VAL A 118 -13.88 -10.73 -16.37
N LYS A 119 -13.78 -9.78 -17.32
CA LYS A 119 -14.82 -9.59 -18.36
C LYS A 119 -14.74 -10.61 -19.49
N LYS A 120 -13.54 -11.02 -19.90
CA LYS A 120 -13.33 -11.78 -21.16
C LYS A 120 -12.70 -13.16 -20.94
N GLY A 121 -12.15 -13.47 -19.77
CA GLY A 121 -11.40 -14.71 -19.52
C GLY A 121 -10.17 -14.88 -20.42
N LYS A 122 -9.70 -13.79 -21.05
CA LYS A 122 -8.56 -13.81 -21.99
C LYS A 122 -7.30 -13.34 -21.28
N ALA A 123 -6.16 -13.86 -21.73
CA ALA A 123 -4.84 -13.40 -21.31
C ALA A 123 -4.74 -11.86 -21.46
N PRO A 124 -4.37 -11.13 -20.41
CA PRO A 124 -4.20 -9.69 -20.49
C PRO A 124 -3.01 -9.35 -21.38
N ASN A 125 -3.20 -8.40 -22.29
CA ASN A 125 -2.11 -7.84 -23.10
C ASN A 125 -1.43 -6.72 -22.29
N VAL A 126 -0.15 -6.94 -21.96
CA VAL A 126 0.66 -6.08 -21.09
C VAL A 126 0.86 -4.69 -21.70
N ASP A 127 1.10 -4.62 -23.01
CA ASP A 127 1.31 -3.34 -23.72
C ASP A 127 0.03 -2.49 -23.66
N LYS A 128 -1.12 -3.11 -23.95
CA LYS A 128 -2.41 -2.41 -23.86
C LYS A 128 -2.71 -1.97 -22.43
N ALA A 129 -2.37 -2.80 -21.43
CA ALA A 129 -2.54 -2.44 -20.03
C ALA A 129 -1.66 -1.25 -19.62
N TRP A 130 -0.40 -1.20 -20.07
CA TRP A 130 0.49 -0.06 -19.82
C TRP A 130 -0.07 1.24 -20.41
N HIS A 131 -0.48 1.23 -21.69
CA HIS A 131 -1.05 2.41 -22.34
C HIS A 131 -2.34 2.88 -21.65
N ALA A 132 -3.19 1.93 -21.21
CA ALA A 132 -4.36 2.26 -20.40
C ALA A 132 -3.95 2.92 -19.06
N GLY A 133 -2.90 2.44 -18.40
CA GLY A 133 -2.35 3.06 -17.19
C GLY A 133 -1.86 4.49 -17.42
N VAL A 134 -1.11 4.73 -18.51
CA VAL A 134 -0.60 6.06 -18.89
C VAL A 134 -1.74 7.04 -19.16
N GLY A 135 -2.78 6.60 -19.90
CA GLY A 135 -3.94 7.44 -20.22
C GLY A 135 -4.68 7.96 -18.99
N HIS A 136 -4.60 7.25 -17.86
CA HIS A 136 -5.28 7.60 -16.62
C HIS A 136 -4.33 8.14 -15.53
N PHE A 137 -3.05 8.36 -15.85
CA PHE A 137 -2.00 8.72 -14.89
C PHE A 137 -2.41 9.85 -13.95
N TRP A 138 -2.82 11.00 -14.49
CA TRP A 138 -3.15 12.18 -13.69
C TRP A 138 -4.31 11.93 -12.73
N ARG A 139 -5.36 11.26 -13.20
CA ARG A 139 -6.55 10.96 -12.39
C ARG A 139 -6.19 10.01 -11.24
N LEU A 140 -5.39 8.97 -11.52
CA LEU A 140 -4.90 8.03 -10.51
C LEU A 140 -3.90 8.67 -9.54
N LEU A 141 -3.05 9.58 -10.02
CA LEU A 141 -2.11 10.32 -9.19
C LEU A 141 -2.86 11.18 -8.17
N PHE A 142 -3.85 11.97 -8.61
CA PHE A 142 -4.66 12.79 -7.71
C PHE A 142 -5.47 11.95 -6.73
N LEU A 143 -6.00 10.79 -7.14
CA LEU A 143 -6.69 9.88 -6.21
C LEU A 143 -5.76 9.36 -5.11
N ASN A 144 -4.55 8.94 -5.47
CA ASN A 144 -3.55 8.46 -4.51
C ASN A 144 -3.04 9.60 -3.61
N LEU A 145 -2.82 10.79 -4.16
CA LEU A 145 -2.40 11.96 -3.40
C LEU A 145 -3.48 12.36 -2.40
N LEU A 146 -4.75 12.41 -2.82
CA LEU A 146 -5.88 12.70 -1.96
C LEU A 146 -6.00 11.68 -0.83
N LYS A 147 -5.92 10.38 -1.13
CA LYS A 147 -5.87 9.30 -0.11
C LYS A 147 -4.76 9.56 0.91
N LYS A 148 -3.54 9.85 0.45
CA LYS A 148 -2.37 10.08 1.33
C LYS A 148 -2.54 11.33 2.20
N VAL A 149 -3.08 12.42 1.65
CA VAL A 149 -3.37 13.66 2.40
C VAL A 149 -4.40 13.40 3.50
N PHE A 150 -5.48 12.68 3.20
CA PHE A 150 -6.48 12.31 4.23
C PHE A 150 -5.89 11.42 5.32
N LEU A 151 -5.13 10.38 4.96
CA LEU A 151 -4.48 9.51 5.94
C LEU A 151 -3.44 10.26 6.79
N LEU A 152 -2.72 11.22 6.20
CA LEU A 152 -1.80 12.09 6.93
C LEU A 152 -2.55 12.98 7.91
N ALA A 153 -3.67 13.60 7.50
CA ALA A 153 -4.49 14.41 8.39
C ALA A 153 -5.00 13.61 9.59
N LEU A 154 -5.50 12.37 9.35
CA LEU A 154 -5.89 11.46 10.43
C LEU A 154 -4.71 11.11 11.35
N ALA A 155 -3.53 10.83 10.78
CA ALA A 155 -2.33 10.54 11.56
C ALA A 155 -1.88 11.73 12.42
N VAL A 156 -2.00 12.97 11.93
CA VAL A 156 -1.70 14.19 12.69
C VAL A 156 -2.69 14.37 13.86
N VAL A 157 -3.99 14.15 13.63
CA VAL A 157 -5.02 14.21 14.68
C VAL A 157 -4.75 13.15 15.76
N LEU A 158 -4.44 11.92 15.37
CA LEU A 158 -4.06 10.86 16.30
C LEU A 158 -2.75 11.17 17.03
N GLY A 159 -1.76 11.69 16.32
CA GLY A 159 -0.52 12.15 16.91
C GLY A 159 -0.79 13.14 18.03
N PHE A 160 -1.59 14.18 17.75
CA PHE A 160 -2.01 15.20 18.72
C PHE A 160 -2.64 14.57 19.96
N ALA A 161 -3.60 13.65 19.77
CA ALA A 161 -4.22 12.94 20.88
C ALA A 161 -3.20 12.15 21.73
N THR A 162 -2.25 11.46 21.10
CA THR A 162 -1.19 10.71 21.79
C THR A 162 -0.32 11.63 22.65
N VAL A 163 0.12 12.78 22.14
CA VAL A 163 0.94 13.72 22.92
C VAL A 163 0.19 14.27 24.12
N ASN A 164 -1.11 14.56 23.99
CA ASN A 164 -1.92 15.01 25.12
C ASN A 164 -2.00 13.96 26.24
N VAL A 165 -2.13 12.67 25.89
CA VAL A 165 -2.09 11.57 26.87
C VAL A 165 -0.73 11.48 27.57
N MET A 166 0.37 11.66 26.82
CA MET A 166 1.73 11.57 27.36
C MET A 166 2.10 12.75 28.28
N LEU A 167 1.64 13.98 27.95
CA LEU A 167 1.91 15.18 28.75
C LEU A 167 1.07 15.24 30.03
N GLY A 168 -0.07 14.56 30.08
CA GLY A 168 -0.92 14.49 31.25
C GLY A 168 -1.85 13.29 31.17
N VAL A 169 -1.52 12.22 31.90
CA VAL A 169 -2.35 11.01 31.95
C VAL A 169 -3.58 11.30 32.80
N THR A 170 -4.64 11.80 32.17
CA THR A 170 -5.96 11.91 32.76
C THR A 170 -6.89 10.89 32.12
N VAL A 171 -7.88 10.41 32.86
CA VAL A 171 -8.90 9.47 32.34
C VAL A 171 -9.59 10.06 31.10
N GLY A 172 -9.86 11.36 31.10
CA GLY A 172 -10.43 12.07 29.95
C GLY A 172 -9.55 12.00 28.70
N ASN A 173 -8.24 12.22 28.83
CA ASN A 173 -7.30 12.15 27.70
C ASN A 173 -7.22 10.73 27.11
N VAL A 174 -7.22 9.70 27.96
CA VAL A 174 -7.20 8.30 27.50
C VAL A 174 -8.50 7.96 26.75
N ILE A 175 -9.67 8.35 27.28
CA ILE A 175 -10.96 8.14 26.60
C ILE A 175 -10.99 8.87 25.26
N LEU A 176 -10.57 10.14 25.22
CA LEU A 176 -10.50 10.92 23.98
C LEU A 176 -9.58 10.26 22.95
N PHE A 177 -8.41 9.79 23.37
CA PHE A 177 -7.47 9.07 22.51
C PHE A 177 -8.11 7.80 21.93
N VAL A 178 -8.76 6.97 22.74
CA VAL A 178 -9.42 5.74 22.27
C VAL A 178 -10.54 6.05 21.29
N LEU A 179 -11.36 7.07 21.55
CA LEU A 179 -12.44 7.49 20.64
C LEU A 179 -11.90 7.99 19.30
N LEU A 180 -10.89 8.88 19.33
CA LEU A 180 -10.24 9.38 18.11
C LEU A 180 -9.55 8.26 17.34
N PHE A 181 -8.95 7.30 18.06
CA PHE A 181 -8.33 6.13 17.47
C PHE A 181 -9.33 5.27 16.68
N ILE A 182 -10.45 4.90 17.31
CA ILE A 182 -11.50 4.12 16.65
C ILE A 182 -12.06 4.87 15.44
N LEU A 183 -12.32 6.18 15.57
CA LEU A 183 -12.80 7.02 14.48
C LEU A 183 -11.80 7.07 13.33
N ALA A 184 -10.51 7.29 13.61
CA ALA A 184 -9.48 7.39 12.59
C ALA A 184 -9.26 6.05 11.86
N VAL A 185 -9.35 4.92 12.56
CA VAL A 185 -9.31 3.59 11.92
C VAL A 185 -10.52 3.41 10.99
N ALA A 186 -11.73 3.73 11.46
CA ALA A 186 -12.95 3.60 10.66
C ALA A 186 -12.93 4.50 9.41
N VAL A 187 -12.58 5.78 9.57
CA VAL A 187 -12.49 6.74 8.46
C VAL A 187 -11.34 6.36 7.51
N GLY A 188 -10.17 5.98 8.03
CA GLY A 188 -9.03 5.57 7.23
C GLY A 188 -9.31 4.32 6.38
N MET A 189 -10.06 3.36 6.94
CA MET A 189 -10.55 2.18 6.21
C MET A 189 -11.54 2.59 5.11
N ALA A 190 -12.52 3.45 5.41
CA ALA A 190 -13.47 3.94 4.41
C ALA A 190 -12.77 4.68 3.26
N VAL A 191 -11.85 5.61 3.55
CA VAL A 191 -11.03 6.32 2.55
C VAL A 191 -10.22 5.35 1.70
N SER A 192 -9.66 4.30 2.31
CA SER A 192 -8.91 3.28 1.58
C SER A 192 -9.78 2.51 0.60
N PHE A 193 -11.00 2.14 0.97
CA PHE A 193 -11.95 1.48 0.05
C PHE A 193 -12.42 2.41 -1.07
N LEU A 194 -12.73 3.67 -0.74
CA LEU A 194 -13.14 4.66 -1.72
C LEU A 194 -12.06 4.88 -2.78
N ALA A 195 -10.79 4.97 -2.38
CA ALA A 195 -9.68 5.12 -3.32
C ALA A 195 -9.56 3.92 -4.27
N ILE A 196 -9.77 2.69 -3.76
CA ILE A 196 -9.75 1.47 -4.57
C ILE A 196 -10.91 1.47 -5.59
N TYR A 197 -12.14 1.80 -5.17
CA TYR A 197 -13.29 1.84 -6.06
C TYR A 197 -13.23 2.99 -7.06
N ALA A 198 -12.74 4.15 -6.64
CA ALA A 198 -12.52 5.29 -7.54
C ALA A 198 -11.49 4.94 -8.62
N ALA A 199 -10.41 4.23 -8.27
CA ALA A 199 -9.45 3.72 -9.26
C ALA A 199 -10.13 2.75 -10.26
N GLY A 200 -11.03 1.89 -9.79
CA GLY A 200 -11.88 1.05 -10.65
C GLY A 200 -12.72 1.86 -11.64
N TYR A 201 -13.46 2.86 -11.16
CA TYR A 201 -14.26 3.74 -12.02
C TYR A 201 -13.42 4.56 -13.01
N VAL A 202 -12.25 5.04 -12.60
CA VAL A 202 -11.34 5.78 -13.49
C VAL A 202 -10.81 4.89 -14.61
N VAL A 203 -10.39 3.67 -14.30
CA VAL A 203 -9.69 2.82 -15.28
C VAL A 203 -10.64 1.96 -16.12
N VAL A 204 -11.75 1.50 -15.54
CA VAL A 204 -12.68 0.58 -16.20
C VAL A 204 -13.79 1.33 -16.93
N GLU A 205 -14.36 2.35 -16.29
CA GLU A 205 -15.49 3.12 -16.82
C GLU A 205 -15.06 4.49 -17.37
N GLU A 206 -13.76 4.80 -17.34
CA GLU A 206 -13.14 6.04 -17.86
C GLU A 206 -13.70 7.34 -17.25
N TYR A 207 -14.23 7.27 -16.02
CA TYR A 207 -14.84 8.43 -15.36
C TYR A 207 -13.81 9.53 -15.05
N GLN A 208 -14.32 10.77 -15.04
CA GLN A 208 -13.59 11.93 -14.52
C GLN A 208 -13.42 11.82 -13.01
N PHE A 209 -12.40 12.49 -12.48
CA PHE A 209 -11.99 12.40 -11.07
C PHE A 209 -13.16 12.54 -10.07
N TRP A 210 -13.95 13.62 -10.17
CA TRP A 210 -15.05 13.88 -9.24
C TRP A 210 -16.18 12.86 -9.37
N ARG A 211 -16.56 12.53 -10.61
CA ARG A 211 -17.60 11.53 -10.89
C ARG A 211 -17.19 10.15 -10.38
N ALA A 212 -15.91 9.78 -10.52
CA ALA A 212 -15.38 8.54 -10.00
C ALA A 212 -15.44 8.48 -8.47
N LEU A 213 -15.15 9.59 -7.77
CA LEU A 213 -15.25 9.66 -6.32
C LEU A 213 -16.71 9.58 -5.82
N GLU A 214 -17.62 10.28 -6.49
CA GLU A 214 -19.06 10.23 -6.16
C GLU A 214 -19.63 8.81 -6.38
N SER A 215 -19.30 8.18 -7.51
CA SER A 215 -19.71 6.81 -7.80
C SER A 215 -19.07 5.81 -6.82
N ALA A 216 -17.80 6.00 -6.45
CA ALA A 216 -17.14 5.18 -5.43
C ALA A 216 -17.82 5.32 -4.06
N TRP A 217 -18.25 6.52 -3.68
CA TRP A 217 -19.00 6.77 -2.45
C TRP A 217 -20.35 6.07 -2.44
N LYS A 218 -21.13 6.19 -3.53
CA LYS A 218 -22.41 5.49 -3.69
C LYS A 218 -22.24 3.96 -3.67
N LEU A 219 -21.20 3.44 -4.33
CA LEU A 219 -20.90 2.01 -4.34
C LEU A 219 -20.49 1.51 -2.95
N PHE A 220 -19.66 2.29 -2.23
CA PHE A 220 -19.26 1.95 -0.87
C PHE A 220 -20.46 1.95 0.08
N LEU A 221 -21.32 2.98 0.08
CA LEU A 221 -22.48 3.02 0.98
C LEU A 221 -23.49 1.90 0.72
N SER A 222 -23.67 1.50 -0.54
CA SER A 222 -24.56 0.39 -0.89
C SER A 222 -24.01 -0.97 -0.47
N HIS A 223 -22.68 -1.13 -0.42
CA HIS A 223 -22.03 -2.43 -0.20
C HIS A 223 -20.98 -2.42 0.93
N TRP A 224 -21.09 -1.52 1.90
CA TRP A 224 -20.03 -1.27 2.90
C TRP A 224 -19.66 -2.54 3.69
N LEU A 225 -20.64 -3.39 4.00
CA LEU A 225 -20.44 -4.63 4.72
C LEU A 225 -19.64 -5.65 3.89
N VAL A 226 -19.91 -5.74 2.59
CA VAL A 226 -19.15 -6.57 1.64
C VAL A 226 -17.70 -6.07 1.54
N SER A 227 -17.51 -4.75 1.46
CA SER A 227 -16.18 -4.13 1.45
C SER A 227 -15.37 -4.48 2.69
N ILE A 228 -16.00 -4.44 3.87
CA ILE A 228 -15.36 -4.83 5.14
C ILE A 228 -15.05 -6.32 5.17
N GLU A 229 -15.99 -7.20 4.79
CA GLU A 229 -15.77 -8.66 4.76
C GLU A 229 -14.57 -9.02 3.89
N VAL A 230 -14.49 -8.49 2.67
CA VAL A 230 -13.35 -8.74 1.77
C VAL A 230 -12.07 -8.06 2.27
N GLY A 231 -12.19 -6.85 2.82
CA GLY A 231 -11.07 -6.14 3.43
C GLY A 231 -10.43 -6.95 4.57
N LEU A 232 -11.24 -7.57 5.43
CA LEU A 232 -10.76 -8.43 6.51
C LEU A 232 -10.13 -9.73 6.00
N ILE A 233 -10.70 -10.35 4.97
CA ILE A 233 -10.10 -11.53 4.33
C ILE A 233 -8.73 -11.19 3.73
N LEU A 234 -8.62 -10.07 3.02
CA LEU A 234 -7.34 -9.63 2.44
C LEU A 234 -6.35 -9.18 3.52
N LEU A 235 -6.81 -8.57 4.61
CA LEU A 235 -5.98 -8.25 5.77
C LEU A 235 -5.41 -9.53 6.40
N PHE A 236 -6.24 -10.54 6.63
CA PHE A 236 -5.79 -11.84 7.13
C PHE A 236 -4.78 -12.48 6.18
N LEU A 237 -5.02 -12.44 4.87
CA LEU A 237 -4.08 -13.00 3.90
C LEU A 237 -2.74 -12.25 3.86
N ASN A 238 -2.75 -10.93 4.04
CA ASN A 238 -1.52 -10.15 4.22
C ASN A 238 -0.76 -10.56 5.49
N PHE A 239 -1.48 -10.81 6.59
CA PHE A 239 -0.85 -11.28 7.82
C PHE A 239 -0.20 -12.66 7.61
N VAL A 240 -0.91 -13.59 6.96
CA VAL A 240 -0.37 -14.89 6.56
C VAL A 240 0.86 -14.72 5.66
N LEU A 241 0.82 -13.83 4.67
CA LEU A 241 1.99 -13.52 3.84
C LEU A 241 3.16 -13.01 4.68
N GLY A 242 2.91 -12.12 5.65
CA GLY A 242 3.95 -11.64 6.58
C GLY A 242 4.61 -12.78 7.36
N VAL A 243 3.81 -13.71 7.90
CA VAL A 243 4.32 -14.91 8.58
C VAL A 243 5.12 -15.79 7.61
N VAL A 244 4.63 -16.00 6.38
CA VAL A 244 5.35 -16.77 5.35
C VAL A 244 6.67 -16.10 4.99
N VAL A 245 6.70 -14.78 4.81
CA VAL A 245 7.93 -14.01 4.56
C VAL A 245 8.93 -14.20 5.70
N LEU A 246 8.49 -14.12 6.96
CA LEU A 246 9.34 -14.33 8.13
C LEU A 246 9.83 -15.78 8.24
N ALA A 247 8.97 -16.77 7.98
CA ALA A 247 9.36 -18.18 8.02
C ALA A 247 10.34 -18.52 6.88
N SER A 248 10.05 -18.07 5.66
CA SER A 248 10.93 -18.23 4.51
C SER A 248 12.24 -17.47 4.67
N PHE A 249 12.25 -16.35 5.40
CA PHE A 249 13.48 -15.63 5.74
C PHE A 249 14.47 -16.54 6.46
N PHE A 250 14.04 -17.30 7.47
CA PHE A 250 14.92 -18.26 8.16
C PHE A 250 15.50 -19.33 7.22
N VAL A 251 14.67 -19.85 6.30
CA VAL A 251 15.10 -20.89 5.36
C VAL A 251 16.05 -20.34 4.30
N LEU A 252 15.75 -19.18 3.72
CA LEU A 252 16.58 -18.56 2.68
C LEU A 252 17.88 -17.99 3.23
N PHE A 253 17.93 -17.61 4.51
CA PHE A 253 19.14 -17.13 5.14
C PHE A 253 20.06 -18.23 5.66
N LEU A 254 19.62 -19.49 5.75
CA LEU A 254 20.47 -20.60 6.19
C LEU A 254 21.82 -20.68 5.44
N PRO A 255 21.87 -20.64 4.09
CA PRO A 255 23.14 -20.62 3.37
C PRO A 255 24.02 -19.43 3.73
N THR A 256 23.42 -18.25 3.88
CA THR A 256 24.12 -17.02 4.27
C THR A 256 24.68 -17.14 5.68
N LEU A 257 23.90 -17.69 6.62
CA LEU A 257 24.33 -17.94 8.00
C LEU A 257 25.49 -18.93 8.06
N LEU A 258 25.46 -20.01 7.27
CA LEU A 258 26.57 -20.97 7.17
C LEU A 258 27.84 -20.31 6.63
N LEU A 259 27.74 -19.51 5.56
CA LEU A 259 28.87 -18.73 5.05
C LEU A 259 29.41 -17.77 6.11
N TRP A 260 28.53 -17.15 6.89
CA TRP A 260 28.89 -16.24 7.97
C TRP A 260 29.64 -16.97 9.10
N MET A 261 29.16 -18.16 9.49
CA MET A 261 29.84 -19.00 10.49
C MET A 261 31.23 -19.41 10.01
N ILE A 262 31.36 -19.84 8.75
CA ILE A 262 32.65 -20.19 8.15
C ILE A 262 33.58 -18.98 8.14
N ALA A 263 33.08 -17.80 7.73
CA ALA A 263 33.85 -16.56 7.70
C ALA A 263 34.44 -16.20 9.07
N ILE A 264 33.64 -16.36 10.12
CA ILE A 264 34.05 -16.11 11.51
C ILE A 264 35.09 -17.15 11.94
N SER A 265 34.89 -18.43 11.63
CA SER A 265 35.83 -19.51 11.99
C SER A 265 37.21 -19.34 11.38
N ILE A 266 37.32 -18.77 10.18
CA ILE A 266 38.59 -18.52 9.49
C ILE A 266 39.10 -17.07 9.66
N ALA A 267 38.40 -16.25 10.46
CA ALA A 267 38.68 -14.82 10.66
C ALA A 267 38.84 -14.01 9.36
N SER A 268 38.09 -14.36 8.29
CA SER A 268 38.18 -13.70 7.00
C SER A 268 37.12 -12.61 6.85
N GLY A 269 37.55 -11.35 6.96
CA GLY A 269 36.68 -10.18 6.73
C GLY A 269 36.10 -10.14 5.30
N THR A 270 36.86 -10.60 4.31
CA THR A 270 36.40 -10.65 2.90
C THR A 270 35.23 -11.62 2.72
N LEU A 271 35.32 -12.82 3.31
CA LEU A 271 34.26 -13.82 3.18
C LEU A 271 32.98 -13.38 3.92
N TYR A 272 33.15 -12.72 5.07
CA TYR A 272 32.05 -12.09 5.81
C TYR A 272 31.30 -11.05 4.94
N PHE A 273 32.04 -10.17 4.26
CA PHE A 273 31.46 -9.13 3.41
C PHE A 273 30.74 -9.73 2.19
N ILE A 274 31.34 -10.73 1.54
CA ILE A 274 30.71 -11.45 0.43
C ILE A 274 29.42 -12.12 0.89
N ALA A 275 29.43 -12.82 2.03
CA ALA A 275 28.25 -13.46 2.59
C ALA A 275 27.12 -12.43 2.85
N MET A 276 27.47 -11.26 3.41
CA MET A 276 26.50 -10.19 3.65
C MET A 276 25.87 -9.67 2.35
N ILE A 277 26.67 -9.41 1.31
CA ILE A 277 26.16 -8.94 0.01
C ILE A 277 25.24 -9.98 -0.61
N ILE A 278 25.65 -11.25 -0.61
CA ILE A 278 24.86 -12.35 -1.17
C ILE A 278 23.53 -12.49 -0.42
N GLY A 279 23.58 -12.47 0.91
CA GLY A 279 22.38 -12.54 1.75
C GLY A 279 21.42 -11.38 1.50
N LEU A 280 21.93 -10.15 1.44
CA LEU A 280 21.13 -8.96 1.14
C LEU A 280 20.52 -9.04 -0.27
N PHE A 281 21.28 -9.47 -1.27
CA PHE A 281 20.80 -9.61 -2.64
C PHE A 281 19.65 -10.61 -2.74
N PHE A 282 19.80 -11.82 -2.18
CA PHE A 282 18.73 -12.82 -2.18
C PHE A 282 17.51 -12.39 -1.37
N PHE A 283 17.72 -11.70 -0.25
CA PHE A 283 16.63 -11.12 0.52
C PHE A 283 15.82 -10.11 -0.26
N LEU A 284 16.50 -9.16 -0.93
CA LEU A 284 15.84 -8.16 -1.75
C LEU A 284 15.08 -8.82 -2.89
N LEU A 285 15.68 -9.78 -3.60
CA LEU A 285 15.02 -10.52 -4.68
C LEU A 285 13.76 -11.23 -4.16
N PHE A 286 13.84 -11.88 -3.00
CA PHE A 286 12.72 -12.57 -2.37
C PHE A 286 11.58 -11.63 -1.96
N VAL A 287 11.89 -10.52 -1.29
CA VAL A 287 10.89 -9.52 -0.88
C VAL A 287 10.24 -8.87 -2.10
N VAL A 288 11.03 -8.53 -3.12
CA VAL A 288 10.54 -7.98 -4.39
C VAL A 288 9.59 -8.97 -5.06
N PHE A 289 9.98 -10.24 -5.14
CA PHE A 289 9.17 -11.30 -5.74
C PHE A 289 7.83 -11.47 -5.02
N LEU A 290 7.83 -11.65 -3.69
CA LEU A 290 6.59 -11.86 -2.94
C LEU A 290 5.70 -10.61 -2.91
N GLY A 291 6.29 -9.44 -2.67
CA GLY A 291 5.55 -8.18 -2.65
C GLY A 291 4.90 -7.90 -4.01
N SER A 292 5.60 -8.22 -5.09
CA SER A 292 5.11 -8.10 -6.45
C SER A 292 3.90 -9.01 -6.72
N VAL A 293 4.04 -10.33 -6.52
CA VAL A 293 2.95 -11.31 -6.75
C VAL A 293 1.72 -10.93 -5.93
N PHE A 294 1.93 -10.55 -4.67
CA PHE A 294 0.84 -10.22 -3.76
C PHE A 294 0.17 -8.88 -4.09
N SER A 295 0.91 -7.90 -4.62
CA SER A 295 0.33 -6.66 -5.15
C SER A 295 -0.59 -6.93 -6.33
N VAL A 296 -0.20 -7.80 -7.27
CA VAL A 296 -1.05 -8.23 -8.39
C VAL A 296 -2.31 -8.91 -7.85
N PHE A 297 -2.14 -9.88 -6.95
CA PHE A 297 -3.25 -10.62 -6.35
C PHE A 297 -4.25 -9.70 -5.62
N THR A 298 -3.77 -8.76 -4.82
CA THR A 298 -4.62 -7.85 -4.04
C THR A 298 -5.37 -6.89 -4.96
N THR A 299 -4.68 -6.31 -5.94
CA THR A 299 -5.29 -5.40 -6.92
C THR A 299 -6.33 -6.13 -7.76
N ALA A 300 -6.03 -7.35 -8.20
CA ALA A 300 -6.96 -8.19 -8.94
C ALA A 300 -8.20 -8.56 -8.10
N SER A 301 -8.02 -8.89 -6.82
CA SER A 301 -9.12 -9.24 -5.91
C SER A 301 -10.09 -8.08 -5.72
N TRP A 302 -9.55 -6.88 -5.52
CA TRP A 302 -10.36 -5.66 -5.42
C TRP A 302 -11.05 -5.30 -6.74
N THR A 303 -10.34 -5.45 -7.87
CA THR A 303 -10.91 -5.17 -9.19
C THR A 303 -12.04 -6.16 -9.51
N TYR A 304 -11.87 -7.44 -9.20
CA TYR A 304 -12.91 -8.46 -9.33
C TYR A 304 -14.13 -8.08 -8.51
N LEU A 305 -13.94 -7.73 -7.24
CA LEU A 305 -15.03 -7.35 -6.35
C LEU A 305 -15.77 -6.11 -6.89
N PHE A 306 -15.02 -5.09 -7.29
CA PHE A 306 -15.55 -3.87 -7.91
C PHE A 306 -16.42 -4.20 -9.13
N MET A 307 -15.92 -5.01 -10.06
CA MET A 307 -16.65 -5.41 -11.27
C MET A 307 -17.95 -6.12 -10.95
N LYS A 308 -17.95 -6.99 -9.93
CA LYS A 308 -19.11 -7.79 -9.53
C LYS A 308 -20.16 -6.94 -8.80
N MET A 309 -19.75 -6.07 -7.87
CA MET A 309 -20.66 -5.16 -7.17
C MET A 309 -21.25 -4.11 -8.10
N HIS A 310 -20.45 -3.58 -9.03
CA HIS A 310 -20.90 -2.56 -9.97
C HIS A 310 -21.92 -3.09 -10.99
N ARG A 311 -21.77 -4.34 -11.47
CA ARG A 311 -22.61 -4.87 -12.56
C ARG A 311 -23.80 -5.70 -12.12
N GLU A 312 -23.68 -6.47 -11.04
CA GLU A 312 -24.69 -7.49 -10.70
C GLU A 312 -25.36 -7.29 -9.34
N GLY A 313 -24.87 -6.35 -8.53
CA GLY A 313 -25.24 -6.24 -7.11
C GLY A 313 -24.74 -7.45 -6.31
N VAL A 314 -24.33 -7.22 -5.05
CA VAL A 314 -23.81 -8.29 -4.19
C VAL A 314 -24.38 -8.18 -2.79
N ALA A 315 -25.13 -9.19 -2.36
CA ALA A 315 -25.56 -9.32 -0.98
C ALA A 315 -24.42 -9.83 -0.07
N SER A 316 -24.26 -9.24 1.12
CA SER A 316 -23.31 -9.68 2.15
C SER A 316 -23.64 -11.09 2.67
N ARG A 317 -22.60 -11.85 3.04
CA ARG A 317 -22.79 -13.19 3.65
C ARG A 317 -23.30 -13.10 5.08
N ILE A 318 -22.87 -12.10 5.85
CA ILE A 318 -23.36 -11.88 7.22
C ILE A 318 -24.87 -11.60 7.20
N LEU A 319 -25.34 -10.78 6.26
CA LEU A 319 -26.78 -10.54 6.05
C LEU A 319 -27.50 -11.80 5.55
N GLY A 320 -26.84 -12.61 4.72
CA GLY A 320 -27.35 -13.92 4.29
C GLY A 320 -27.54 -14.91 5.45
N TRP A 321 -26.62 -14.94 6.43
CA TRP A 321 -26.74 -15.75 7.64
C TRP A 321 -27.77 -15.19 8.62
N ALA A 322 -27.95 -13.86 8.66
CA ALA A 322 -28.99 -13.19 9.44
C ALA A 322 -30.39 -13.24 8.79
N GLY A 323 -30.54 -13.91 7.62
CA GLY A 323 -31.82 -14.03 6.92
C GLY A 323 -32.34 -12.74 6.26
N VAL A 324 -31.56 -11.66 6.27
CA VAL A 324 -31.97 -10.36 5.71
C VAL A 324 -31.43 -10.24 4.29
N HIS A 325 -32.31 -10.38 3.30
CA HIS A 325 -32.00 -10.07 1.91
C HIS A 325 -32.44 -8.64 1.60
N ARG A 326 -31.52 -7.67 1.73
CA ARG A 326 -31.67 -6.40 1.01
C ARG A 326 -30.84 -6.45 -0.26
N VAL A 327 -31.51 -6.15 -1.37
CA VAL A 327 -30.98 -6.04 -2.74
C VAL A 327 -30.34 -4.67 -2.91
#